data_AF-A0A418RN10-F1
#
_entry.id   AF-A0A418RN10-F1
#
_cell.length_a   1.000
_cell.length_b   1.000
_cell.length_c   1.000
_cell.angle_alpha   90.00
_cell.angle_beta   90.00
_cell.angle_gamma   90.00
#
_symmetry.space_group_name_H-M   'P 1'
#
loop_
_entity.id
_entity.type
_entity.pdbx_description
1 polymer ?
#
loop_
_entity_poly.entity_id
_entity_poly.type
_entity_poly.pdbx_seq_one_letter_code
_entity_poly.pdbx_strand_id
1 'polypeptide(L)' 'MKITLNLPDDLMKEAMSITDIKTKTGVIIVALKELIRKDKVAKLKNYKGTVNLEMDIDILRNRDARSR' A
#
# COMPACT_ATOMS: atom_id res chain seq x y z
N MET A 1 1.81 -23.37 12.41
CA MET A 1 3.26 -23.64 12.47
C MET A 1 3.86 -22.78 13.58
N LYS A 2 4.63 -23.36 14.50
CA LYS A 2 5.35 -22.62 15.56
C LYS A 2 6.76 -22.34 15.06
N ILE A 3 7.20 -21.09 15.14
CA ILE A 3 8.53 -20.65 14.73
C ILE A 3 9.19 -19.90 15.88
N THR A 4 10.51 -20.02 15.99
CA THR A 4 11.33 -19.21 16.89
C THR A 4 12.04 -18.17 16.06
N LEU A 5 11.79 -16.89 16.33
CA LEU A 5 12.33 -15.76 15.59
C LEU A 5 12.81 -14.70 16.58
N ASN A 6 14.07 -14.31 16.49
CA ASN A 6 14.59 -13.19 17.26
C ASN A 6 14.19 -11.87 16.59
N LEU A 7 13.38 -11.08 17.27
CA LEU A 7 12.93 -9.76 16.84
C LEU A 7 13.29 -8.73 17.92
N PRO A 8 13.67 -7.50 17.55
CA PRO A 8 13.84 -6.41 18.51
C PRO A 8 12.50 -6.15 19.23
N ASP A 9 12.52 -6.17 20.57
CA ASP A 9 11.31 -5.96 21.37
C ASP A 9 10.75 -4.54 21.21
N ASP A 10 11.61 -3.55 20.96
CA ASP A 10 11.20 -2.16 20.79
C ASP A 10 10.32 -1.98 19.54
N LEU A 11 10.74 -2.54 18.41
CA LEU A 11 9.95 -2.56 17.16
C LEU A 11 8.61 -3.28 17.35
N MET A 12 8.59 -4.33 18.18
CA MET A 12 7.36 -5.07 18.44
C MET A 12 6.39 -4.30 19.32
N LYS A 13 6.90 -3.61 20.36
CA LYS A 13 6.08 -2.74 21.20
C LYS A 13 5.49 -1.58 20.41
N GLU A 14 6.30 -0.94 19.56
CA GLU A 14 5.85 0.15 18.69
C GLU A 14 4.76 -0.34 17.72
N ALA A 15 4.99 -1.46 17.04
CA ALA A 15 4.01 -2.04 16.13
C ALA A 15 2.71 -2.44 16.86
N MET A 16 2.79 -2.99 18.08
CA MET A 16 1.63 -3.30 18.90
C MET A 16 0.86 -2.04 19.32
N SER A 17 1.56 -0.95 19.66
CA SER A 17 0.95 0.32 20.01
C SER A 17 0.27 1.02 18.84
N ILE A 18 0.83 0.91 17.62
CA ILE A 18 0.25 1.52 16.43
C ILE A 18 -0.96 0.72 15.92
N THR A 19 -0.92 -0.60 16.07
CA THR A 19 -1.96 -1.50 15.51
C THR A 19 -3.05 -1.87 16.52
N ASP A 20 -2.90 -1.51 17.80
CA ASP A 20 -3.75 -1.93 18.93
C ASP A 20 -3.90 -3.46 19.07
N ILE A 21 -2.97 -4.23 18.51
CA ILE A 21 -3.00 -5.70 18.54
C ILE A 21 -2.29 -6.19 19.81
N LYS A 22 -3.02 -6.96 20.63
CA LYS A 22 -2.54 -7.47 21.92
C LYS A 22 -1.54 -8.63 21.83
N THR A 23 -1.36 -9.25 20.65
CA THR A 23 -0.50 -10.44 20.49
C THR A 23 0.64 -10.20 19.51
N LYS A 24 1.86 -10.63 19.89
CA LYS A 24 3.04 -10.56 19.00
C LYS A 24 2.80 -11.29 17.68
N THR A 25 2.13 -12.46 17.72
CA THR A 25 1.77 -13.22 16.52
C THR A 25 0.79 -12.47 15.62
N GLY A 26 -0.20 -11.78 16.19
CA GLY A 26 -1.19 -11.01 15.43
C GLY A 26 -0.53 -9.87 14.65
N VAL A 27 0.40 -9.15 15.28
CA VAL A 27 1.16 -8.06 14.65
C VAL A 27 1.94 -8.59 13.44
N ILE A 28 2.63 -9.72 13.59
CA ILE A 28 3.42 -10.34 12.51
C ILE A 28 2.51 -10.74 11.33
N ILE A 29 1.35 -11.33 11.60
CA ILE A 29 0.40 -11.73 10.54
C ILE A 29 -0.09 -10.50 9.77
N VAL A 30 -0.44 -9.42 10.48
CA VAL A 30 -0.90 -8.18 9.84
C VAL A 30 0.21 -7.53 9.04
N ALA A 31 1.43 -7.47 9.58
CA ALA A 31 2.60 -6.93 8.88
C ALA A 31 2.87 -7.68 7.57
N LEU A 32 2.83 -9.01 7.58
CA LEU A 32 3.03 -9.83 6.38
C LEU A 32 1.90 -9.64 5.35
N LYS A 33 0.64 -9.59 5.80
CA LYS A 33 -0.50 -9.30 4.92
C LYS A 33 -0.36 -7.94 4.26
N GLU A 34 0.05 -6.93 5.03
CA GLU A 34 0.20 -5.57 4.54
C GLU A 34 1.37 -5.44 3.57
N LEU A 35 2.47 -6.17 3.79
CA LEU A 35 3.59 -6.24 2.85
C LEU A 35 3.14 -6.81 1.49
N ILE A 36 2.39 -7.91 1.51
CA ILE A 36 1.85 -8.52 0.29
C ILE A 36 0.85 -7.57 -0.40
N ARG A 37 0.01 -6.88 0.38
CA ARG A 37 -0.95 -5.90 -0.14
C ARG A 37 -0.23 -4.76 -0.83
N LYS A 38 0.83 -4.20 -0.22
CA LYS A 38 1.65 -3.14 -0.81
C LYS A 38 2.31 -3.57 -2.11
N ASP A 39 2.85 -4.79 -2.19
CA ASP A 39 3.43 -5.32 -3.43
C ASP A 39 2.38 -5.47 -4.54
N LYS A 40 1.19 -6.02 -4.23
CA LYS A 40 0.09 -6.12 -5.19
C LYS A 40 -0.36 -4.76 -5.71
N VAL A 41 -0.49 -3.77 -4.82
CA VAL A 41 -0.85 -2.40 -5.21
C VAL A 41 0.28 -1.75 -6.02
N ALA A 42 1.54 -2.00 -5.71
CA ALA A 42 2.66 -1.53 -6.50
C ALA A 42 2.62 -2.09 -7.93
N LYS A 43 2.26 -3.38 -8.09
CA LYS A 43 2.05 -4.00 -9.40
C LYS A 43 0.92 -3.36 -10.20
N LEU A 44 -0.10 -2.77 -9.57
CA LEU A 44 -1.12 -2.00 -10.28
C LEU A 44 -0.54 -0.78 -11.00
N LYS A 45 0.57 -0.21 -10.52
CA LYS A 45 1.28 0.87 -11.23
C LYS A 45 1.86 0.39 -12.56
N ASN A 46 2.15 -0.91 -12.72
CA ASN A 46 2.63 -1.45 -13.99
C ASN A 46 1.53 -1.49 -15.07
N TYR A 47 0.26 -1.43 -14.66
CA TYR A 47 -0.87 -1.30 -15.60
C TYR A 47 -1.12 0.15 -16.04
N LYS A 48 -0.32 1.11 -15.54
CA LYS A 48 -0.36 2.52 -15.97
C LYS A 48 0.14 2.61 -17.41
N GLY A 49 -0.77 2.87 -18.35
CA GLY A 49 -0.48 2.97 -19.78
C GLY A 49 -0.83 1.72 -20.60
N THR A 50 -1.25 0.62 -19.96
CA THR A 50 -1.79 -0.56 -20.67
C THR A 50 -3.26 -0.38 -21.03
N VAL A 51 -3.99 0.40 -20.22
CA VAL A 51 -5.36 0.80 -20.54
C VAL A 51 -5.29 2.02 -21.44
N ASN A 52 -5.56 1.81 -22.73
CA ASN A 52 -5.71 2.91 -23.68
C ASN A 52 -7.01 3.64 -23.36
N LEU A 53 -6.91 4.72 -22.61
CA LEU A 53 -8.05 5.59 -22.32
C LEU A 53 -8.16 6.56 -23.50
N GLU A 54 -9.08 6.27 -24.42
CA GLU A 54 -9.50 7.20 -25.49
C GLU A 54 -10.28 8.36 -24.87
N MET A 55 -9.55 9.27 -24.22
CA MET A 55 -10.13 10.46 -23.61
C MET A 55 -9.19 11.64 -23.79
N ASP A 56 -9.74 12.73 -24.31
CA ASP A 56 -9.01 13.99 -24.45
C ASP A 56 -8.89 14.66 -23.06
N ILE A 57 -7.66 14.68 -22.56
CA ILE A 57 -7.33 15.14 -21.22
C ILE A 57 -7.40 16.67 -21.13
N ASP A 58 -7.31 17.37 -22.26
CA ASP A 58 -7.32 18.84 -22.32
C ASP A 58 -8.75 19.39 -22.25
N ILE A 59 -9.72 18.70 -22.89
CA ILE A 59 -11.16 18.97 -22.75
C ILE A 59 -11.60 18.77 -21.29
N LEU A 60 -11.21 17.65 -20.69
CA LEU A 60 -11.61 17.31 -19.31
C LEU A 60 -11.01 18.25 -18.25
N ARG A 61 -9.85 18.83 -18.54
CA ARG A 61 -9.18 19.79 -17.65
C ARG A 61 -9.54 21.24 -17.95
N ASN A 62 -10.46 21.47 -18.91
CA ASN A 62 -10.91 22.80 -19.33
C ASN A 62 -9.73 23.76 -19.60
N ARG A 63 -8.65 23.23 -20.19
CA ARG A 63 -7.44 24.00 -20.51
C ARG A 63 -7.62 24.86 -21.76
N ASP A 64 -8.62 24.54 -22.57
CA ASP A 64 -9.01 25.32 -23.76
C ASP A 64 -9.54 26.72 -23.40
N ALA A 65 -9.96 26.95 -22.15
CA ALA A 65 -10.58 28.21 -21.73
C ALA A 65 -9.60 29.36 -21.43
N ARG A 66 -8.27 29.20 -21.64
CA ARG A 66 -7.27 30.25 -21.34
C ARG A 66 -6.57 30.87 -22.55
N SER A 67 -7.00 30.56 -23.77
CA SER A 67 -6.49 31.18 -24.99
C SER A 67 -7.54 32.04 -25.68
N ARG A 68 -8.14 33.00 -24.96
CA ARG A 68 -8.79 34.20 -25.53
C ARG A 68 -8.65 35.36 -24.56
#